data_AF-A0A9W7GXD4-F1
#
_entry.id   AF-A0A9W7GXD4-F1
#
_cell.length_a   1.000
_cell.length_b   1.000
_cell.length_c   1.000
_cell.angle_alpha   90.00
_cell.angle_beta   90.00
_cell.angle_gamma   90.00
#
_symmetry.space_group_name_H-M   'P 1'
#
loop_
_entity.id
_entity.type
_entity.pdbx_description
1 polymer ?
#
loop_
_entity_poly.entity_id
_entity_poly.type
_entity_poly.pdbx_seq_one_letter_code
_entity_poly.pdbx_strand_id
1 'polypeptide(L)'
;MGCMQGGGFDSNSVVTANVLETSIPVIDGKKYYFLSVLTRTADGDEGGKHQLISATVNGGKLYICKAQAGGKRWFKGARKFVESAANSSSVA
;
A
#
# COMPACT_ATOMS: atom_id res chain seq x y z
N MET A 1 0.95 -35.37 -4.58
CA MET A 1 1.29 -34.26 -3.66
C MET A 1 0.59 -33.02 -4.18
N GLY A 2 -0.68 -32.83 -3.79
CA GLY A 2 -1.53 -31.76 -4.32
C GLY A 2 -1.59 -30.62 -3.31
N CYS A 3 -0.88 -29.53 -3.59
CA CYS A 3 -0.95 -28.33 -2.77
C CYS A 3 -2.32 -27.67 -2.97
N MET A 4 -3.00 -27.38 -1.86
CA MET A 4 -4.25 -26.62 -1.82
C MET A 4 -4.09 -25.30 -2.60
N GLN A 5 -4.79 -25.17 -3.72
CA GLN A 5 -4.92 -23.91 -4.42
C GLN A 5 -5.76 -22.99 -3.54
N GLY A 6 -5.16 -21.93 -3.00
CA GLY A 6 -5.89 -20.90 -2.27
C GLY A 6 -6.96 -20.30 -3.18
N GLY A 7 -8.23 -20.41 -2.83
CA GLY A 7 -9.33 -19.90 -3.65
C GLY A 7 -9.14 -18.41 -3.97
N GLY A 8 -9.16 -18.06 -5.24
CA GLY A 8 -9.03 -16.66 -5.71
C GLY A 8 -7.61 -16.21 -6.06
N PHE A 9 -6.65 -17.13 -6.24
CA PHE A 9 -5.29 -16.85 -6.68
C PHE A 9 -4.96 -17.57 -8.00
N ASP A 10 -4.11 -16.95 -8.81
CA ASP A 10 -3.58 -17.58 -10.03
C ASP A 10 -2.74 -18.82 -9.70
N SER A 11 -2.64 -19.74 -10.67
CA SER A 11 -1.79 -20.92 -10.53
C SER A 11 -0.32 -20.51 -10.28
N ASN A 12 0.28 -21.04 -9.21
CA ASN A 12 1.62 -20.67 -8.69
C ASN A 12 1.74 -19.29 -8.04
N SER A 13 0.64 -18.57 -7.80
CA SER A 13 0.65 -17.33 -7.01
C SER A 13 0.07 -17.57 -5.61
N VAL A 14 0.80 -17.11 -4.60
CA VAL A 14 0.37 -17.13 -3.19
C VAL A 14 0.14 -15.73 -2.62
N VAL A 15 0.38 -14.68 -3.43
CA VAL A 15 0.22 -13.27 -3.08
C VAL A 15 -0.35 -12.49 -4.26
N THR A 16 -1.38 -11.68 -4.02
CA THR A 16 -1.95 -10.74 -4.99
C THR A 16 -1.81 -9.31 -4.47
N ALA A 17 -1.66 -8.35 -5.37
CA ALA A 17 -1.57 -6.93 -5.06
C ALA A 17 -2.54 -6.15 -5.94
N ASN A 18 -3.51 -5.48 -5.31
CA ASN A 18 -4.56 -4.77 -6.03
C ASN A 18 -4.44 -3.27 -5.74
N VAL A 19 -4.31 -2.47 -6.80
CA VAL A 19 -4.35 -1.00 -6.68
C VAL A 19 -5.80 -0.60 -6.41
N LEU A 20 -6.02 0.05 -5.28
CA LEU A 20 -7.34 0.53 -4.85
C LEU A 20 -7.57 1.98 -5.26
N GLU A 21 -6.53 2.81 -5.18
CA GLU A 21 -6.61 4.25 -5.47
C GLU A 21 -5.25 4.74 -5.95
N THR A 22 -5.28 5.71 -6.86
CA THR A 22 -4.09 6.44 -7.29
C THR A 22 -4.42 7.92 -7.38
N SER A 23 -3.50 8.78 -6.97
CA SER A 23 -3.62 10.23 -7.17
C SER A 23 -2.25 10.86 -7.39
N ILE A 24 -2.26 12.06 -7.97
CA ILE A 24 -1.03 12.83 -8.25
C ILE A 24 -1.15 14.22 -7.62
N PRO A 25 -1.15 14.33 -6.28
CA PRO A 25 -1.23 15.63 -5.62
C PRO A 25 0.04 16.45 -5.86
N VAL A 26 -0.12 17.77 -5.87
CA VAL A 26 0.99 18.73 -5.86
C VAL A 26 1.10 19.31 -4.46
N ILE A 27 2.23 19.07 -3.80
CA ILE A 27 2.52 19.55 -2.43
C ILE A 27 3.79 20.37 -2.53
N ASP A 28 3.73 21.64 -2.09
CA ASP A 28 4.85 22.59 -2.14
C ASP A 28 5.50 22.68 -3.55
N GLY A 29 4.67 22.66 -4.59
CA GLY A 29 5.12 22.73 -5.99
C GLY A 29 5.72 21.43 -6.55
N LYS A 30 5.84 20.36 -5.76
CA LYS A 30 6.35 19.06 -6.19
C LYS A 30 5.19 18.09 -6.43
N LYS A 31 5.27 17.32 -7.51
CA LYS A 31 4.32 16.23 -7.80
C LYS A 31 4.67 15.03 -6.91
N TYR A 32 3.66 14.49 -6.25
CA TYR A 32 3.75 13.21 -5.55
C TYR A 32 2.90 12.18 -6.28
N TYR A 33 3.40 10.96 -6.39
CA TYR A 33 2.62 9.79 -6.80
C TYR A 33 2.11 9.10 -5.55
N PHE A 34 0.81 9.10 -5.37
CA PHE A 34 0.16 8.38 -4.29
C PHE A 34 -0.50 7.11 -4.83
N LEU A 35 -0.22 5.98 -4.20
CA LEU A 35 -0.82 4.68 -4.50
C LEU A 35 -1.34 4.05 -3.21
N SER A 36 -2.59 3.61 -3.25
CA SER A 36 -3.17 2.71 -2.24
C SER A 36 -3.25 1.31 -2.82
N VAL A 37 -2.61 0.35 -2.16
CA VAL A 37 -2.52 -1.04 -2.61
C VAL A 37 -3.00 -1.97 -1.50
N LEU A 38 -3.86 -2.93 -1.82
CA LEU A 38 -4.22 -4.03 -0.94
C LEU A 38 -3.50 -5.29 -1.39
N THR A 39 -2.59 -5.78 -0.56
CA THR A 39 -1.95 -7.08 -0.78
C THR A 39 -2.67 -8.17 -0.02
N ARG A 40 -3.01 -9.28 -0.66
CA ARG A 40 -3.63 -10.45 -0.03
C ARG A 40 -2.74 -11.67 -0.22
N THR A 41 -2.65 -12.50 0.80
CA THR A 41 -1.90 -13.77 0.79
C THR A 41 -2.87 -14.94 0.87
N ALA A 42 -2.51 -16.09 0.30
CA ALA A 42 -3.38 -17.27 0.25
C ALA A 42 -3.71 -17.86 1.64
N ASP A 43 -2.85 -17.63 2.63
CA ASP A 43 -3.07 -18.00 4.04
C ASP A 43 -4.05 -17.06 4.78
N GLY A 44 -4.46 -15.95 4.14
CA GLY A 44 -5.40 -14.99 4.71
C GLY A 44 -4.82 -14.11 5.83
N ASP A 45 -3.48 -13.97 5.91
CA ASP A 45 -2.81 -13.17 6.93
C ASP A 45 -3.43 -11.76 7.06
N GLU A 46 -3.89 -11.44 8.27
CA GLU A 46 -4.61 -10.21 8.65
C GLU A 46 -5.79 -9.77 7.75
N GLY A 47 -6.31 -10.63 6.86
CA GLY A 47 -7.32 -10.25 5.85
C GLY A 47 -6.75 -9.41 4.69
N GLY A 48 -5.43 -9.45 4.50
CA GLY A 48 -4.67 -8.59 3.60
C GLY A 48 -4.03 -7.40 4.30
N LYS A 49 -3.12 -6.71 3.63
CA LYS A 49 -2.40 -5.54 4.14
C LYS A 49 -2.64 -4.36 3.22
N HIS A 50 -3.16 -3.28 3.80
CA HIS A 50 -3.27 -1.99 3.13
C HIS A 50 -1.91 -1.31 3.16
N GLN A 51 -1.41 -0.92 1.99
CA GLN A 51 -0.17 -0.22 1.79
C GLN A 51 -0.48 1.13 1.13
N LEU A 52 -0.09 2.21 1.79
CA LEU A 52 -0.13 3.55 1.23
C LEU A 52 1.29 3.96 0.87
N ILE A 53 1.50 4.31 -0.40
CA ILE A 53 2.80 4.66 -0.95
C ILE A 53 2.70 6.09 -1.47
N SER A 54 3.57 6.98 -1.00
CA SER A 54 3.74 8.34 -1.50
C SER A 54 5.17 8.49 -2.00
N ALA A 55 5.34 8.90 -3.26
CA ALA A 55 6.65 8.99 -3.90
C ALA A 55 6.85 10.32 -4.64
N THR A 56 8.04 10.90 -4.55
CA THR A 56 8.40 12.12 -5.30
C THR A 56 9.88 12.11 -5.69
N VAL A 57 10.25 12.92 -6.67
CA VAL A 57 11.65 13.14 -7.06
C VAL A 57 12.03 14.57 -6.70
N ASN A 58 13.14 14.71 -5.98
CA ASN A 58 13.70 16.01 -5.61
C ASN A 58 15.22 15.98 -5.71
N GLY A 59 15.82 16.98 -6.38
CA GLY A 59 17.27 17.05 -6.56
C GLY A 59 17.90 15.82 -7.21
N GLY A 60 17.19 15.16 -8.13
CA GLY A 60 17.65 13.93 -8.80
C GLY A 60 17.56 12.66 -7.95
N LYS A 61 16.97 12.72 -6.74
CA LYS A 61 16.78 11.57 -5.85
C LYS A 61 15.30 11.20 -5.72
N LEU A 62 15.01 9.91 -5.73
CA LEU A 62 13.68 9.36 -5.50
C LEU A 62 13.44 9.16 -4.00
N TYR A 63 12.38 9.77 -3.48
CA TYR A 63 11.90 9.62 -2.12
C TYR A 63 10.61 8.82 -2.13
N ILE A 64 10.54 7.77 -1.32
CA ILE A 64 9.35 6.93 -1.18
C ILE A 64 9.04 6.80 0.31
N CYS A 65 7.83 7.19 0.69
CA CYS A 65 7.25 6.84 1.99
C CYS A 65 6.24 5.70 1.77
N LYS A 66 6.37 4.63 2.56
CA LYS A 66 5.40 3.53 2.57
C LYS A 66 4.93 3.29 4.00
N ALA A 67 3.64 3.50 4.23
CA ALA A 67 2.98 3.17 5.48
C ALA A 67 2.02 1.99 5.24
N GLN A 68 1.93 1.04 6.18
CA GLN A 68 1.08 -0.14 6.00
C GLN A 68 0.42 -0.60 7.30
N ALA A 69 -0.74 -1.24 7.17
CA ALA A 69 -1.36 -2.01 8.25
C ALA A 69 -2.19 -3.18 7.70
N GLY A 70 -2.26 -4.28 8.45
CA GLY A 70 -3.17 -5.38 8.15
C GLY A 70 -4.64 -4.99 8.23
N GLY A 71 -5.49 -5.61 7.44
CA GLY A 71 -6.92 -5.35 7.33
C GLY A 71 -7.61 -5.38 8.69
N LYS A 72 -7.32 -6.40 9.52
CA LYS A 72 -7.84 -6.49 10.89
C LYS A 72 -7.56 -5.24 11.74
N ARG A 73 -6.39 -4.62 11.61
CA ARG A 73 -6.02 -3.39 12.35
C ARG A 73 -6.47 -2.13 11.63
N TRP A 74 -6.50 -2.16 10.30
CA TRP A 74 -6.96 -1.08 9.43
C TRP A 74 -8.37 -0.63 9.84
N PHE A 75 -9.30 -1.57 9.95
CA PHE A 75 -10.68 -1.29 10.37
C PHE A 75 -10.84 -1.02 11.87
N LYS A 76 -9.83 -1.29 12.69
CA LYS A 76 -9.80 -0.98 14.14
C LYS A 76 -9.13 0.37 14.46
N GLY A 77 -8.97 1.24 13.47
CA GLY A 77 -8.50 2.61 13.66
C GLY A 77 -7.05 2.87 13.23
N ALA A 78 -6.28 1.84 12.85
CA ALA A 78 -4.93 2.03 12.33
C ALA A 78 -4.93 2.86 11.03
N ARG A 79 -6.02 2.79 10.25
CA ARG A 79 -6.22 3.57 9.02
C ARG A 79 -5.85 5.04 9.18
N LYS A 80 -6.36 5.71 10.23
CA LYS A 80 -6.11 7.14 10.47
C LYS A 80 -4.62 7.46 10.58
N PHE A 81 -3.86 6.62 11.28
CA PHE A 81 -2.43 6.83 11.48
C PHE A 81 -1.63 6.54 10.20
N VAL A 82 -2.02 5.49 9.46
CA VAL A 82 -1.36 5.12 8.21
C VAL A 82 -1.60 6.17 7.12
N GLU A 83 -2.84 6.64 6.97
CA GLU A 83 -3.18 7.75 6.05
C GLU A 83 -2.47 9.04 6.45
N SER A 84 -2.46 9.38 7.75
CA SER A 84 -1.78 10.58 8.22
C SER A 84 -0.26 10.52 7.97
N ALA A 85 0.38 9.37 8.15
CA ALA A 85 1.81 9.22 7.89
C ALA A 85 2.13 9.34 6.39
N ALA A 86 1.33 8.71 5.53
CA ALA A 86 1.53 8.79 4.08
C ALA A 86 1.29 10.20 3.53
N ASN A 87 0.28 10.91 4.04
CA ASN A 87 -0.09 12.26 3.58
C ASN A 87 0.78 13.38 4.17
N SER A 88 1.40 13.18 5.32
CA SER A 88 2.32 14.15 5.94
C SER A 88 3.75 14.07 5.39
N SER A 89 4.01 13.16 4.46
CA SER A 89 5.32 12.99 3.84
C SER A 89 5.60 14.12 2.85
N SER A 90 6.39 15.11 3.28
CA SER A 90 6.94 16.15 2.41
C SER A 90 8.47 16.11 2.40
N VAL A 91 9.06 16.51 1.27
CA VAL A 91 10.51 16.63 1.08
C VAL A 91 10.82 18.09 0.77
N ALA A 92 11.67 18.71 1.58
CA ALA A 92 12.17 20.08 1.40
C ALA A 92 13.04 20.21 0.14
#